data_AF-X1LY74-F1
#
_entry.id   AF-X1LY74-F1
#
_cell.length_a   1.000
_cell.length_b   1.000
_cell.length_c   1.000
_cell.angle_alpha   90.00
_cell.angle_beta   90.00
_cell.angle_gamma   90.00
#
_symmetry.space_group_name_H-M   'P 1'
#
loop_
_entity.id
_entity.type
_entity.pdbx_description
1 polymer ?
#
loop_
_entity_poly.entity_id
_entity_poly.type
_entity_poly.pdbx_seq_one_letter_code
_entity_poly.pdbx_strand_id
1 'polypeptide(L)'
;LGEDREKVARELSFLISRGDISEEKLRFQSHLRELQTTLQQKESVGKKIRFILQELHREINTMGAKANSFIISRLVVQIKEDLERIREEVQNIE
;
A
#
# COMPACT_ATOMS: atom_id res chain seq x y z
N LEU A 1 0.48 41.56 -0.47
CA LEU A 1 -0.56 40.58 -0.91
C LEU A 1 0.00 39.37 -1.65
N GLY A 2 1.18 39.44 -2.31
CA GLY A 2 1.78 38.27 -2.98
C GLY A 2 2.34 37.21 -2.02
N GLU A 3 3.04 37.64 -0.97
CA GLU A 3 3.71 36.76 0.01
C GLU A 3 2.72 35.88 0.82
N ASP A 4 1.58 36.44 1.25
CA ASP A 4 0.52 35.67 1.92
C ASP A 4 -0.11 34.62 0.99
N ARG A 5 -0.29 34.94 -0.29
CA ARG A 5 -0.83 33.97 -1.28
C ARG A 5 0.13 32.82 -1.52
N GLU A 6 1.44 33.09 -1.59
CA GLU A 6 2.47 32.06 -1.71
C GLU A 6 2.57 31.17 -0.47
N LYS A 7 2.37 31.74 0.72
CA LYS A 7 2.29 30.96 1.97
C LYS A 7 1.07 30.04 1.98
N VAL A 8 -0.11 30.56 1.66
CA VAL A 8 -1.36 29.77 1.56
C VAL A 8 -1.26 28.68 0.50
N ALA A 9 -0.66 28.97 -0.66
CA ALA A 9 -0.48 27.98 -1.72
C ALA A 9 0.44 26.83 -1.30
N ARG A 10 1.53 27.13 -0.57
CA ARG A 10 2.43 26.11 -0.02
C ARG A 10 1.75 25.25 1.04
N GLU A 11 1.03 25.86 1.97
CA GLU A 11 0.28 25.12 3.00
C GLU A 11 -0.79 24.22 2.38
N LEU A 12 -1.53 24.72 1.38
CA LEU A 12 -2.53 23.94 0.65
C LEU A 12 -1.89 22.77 -0.11
N SER A 13 -0.78 23.00 -0.82
CA SER A 13 -0.05 21.94 -1.51
C SER A 13 0.45 20.86 -0.55
N PHE A 14 0.92 21.27 0.64
CA PHE A 14 1.34 20.34 1.68
C PHE A 14 0.17 19.51 2.21
N LEU A 15 -0.99 20.13 2.46
CA LEU A 15 -2.20 19.43 2.91
C LEU A 15 -2.73 18.43 1.87
N ILE A 16 -2.73 18.81 0.59
CA ILE A 16 -3.13 17.93 -0.52
C ILE A 16 -2.16 16.74 -0.60
N SER A 17 -0.86 17.01 -0.60
CA SER A 17 0.17 15.97 -0.66
C SER A 17 0.08 14.98 0.51
N ARG A 18 -0.31 15.44 1.71
CA ARG A 18 -0.50 14.56 2.87
C ARG A 18 -1.70 13.62 2.75
N GLY A 19 -2.74 14.01 2.02
CA GLY A 19 -3.94 13.19 1.83
C GLY A 19 -3.93 12.35 0.54
N ASP A 20 -3.01 12.62 -0.38
CA ASP A 20 -2.93 11.92 -1.66
C ASP A 20 -2.24 10.55 -1.51
N ILE A 21 -3.01 9.51 -1.79
CA ILE A 21 -2.60 8.09 -1.74
C ILE A 21 -2.44 7.47 -3.13
N SER A 22 -2.49 8.28 -4.20
CA SER A 22 -2.55 7.79 -5.59
C SER A 22 -1.31 6.97 -5.97
N GLU A 23 -0.13 7.42 -5.52
CA GLU A 23 1.13 6.71 -5.76
C GLU A 23 1.15 5.35 -5.06
N GLU A 24 0.77 5.29 -3.78
CA GLU A 24 0.73 4.04 -3.03
C GLU A 24 -0.28 3.05 -3.63
N LYS A 25 -1.44 3.54 -4.08
CA LYS A 25 -2.43 2.71 -4.77
C LYS A 25 -1.85 2.09 -6.05
N LEU A 26 -1.14 2.88 -6.86
CA LEU A 26 -0.53 2.39 -8.09
C LEU A 26 0.56 1.35 -7.82
N ARG A 27 1.43 1.60 -6.83
CA ARG A 27 2.45 0.64 -6.39
C ARG A 27 1.82 -0.65 -5.86
N PHE A 28 0.82 -0.54 -5.00
CA PHE A 28 0.10 -1.70 -4.45
C PHE A 28 -0.50 -2.56 -5.57
N GLN A 29 -1.16 -1.94 -6.55
CA GLN A 29 -1.68 -2.65 -7.72
C GLN A 29 -0.59 -3.34 -8.55
N SER A 30 0.59 -2.72 -8.65
CA SER A 30 1.74 -3.34 -9.32
C SER A 30 2.22 -4.59 -8.59
N HIS A 31 2.39 -4.50 -7.27
CA HIS A 31 2.79 -5.64 -6.45
C HIS A 31 1.73 -6.75 -6.46
N LEU A 32 0.44 -6.43 -6.50
CA LEU A 32 -0.62 -7.44 -6.65
C LEU A 32 -0.51 -8.20 -7.97
N ARG A 33 -0.23 -7.51 -9.09
CA ARG A 33 0.00 -8.19 -10.39
C ARG A 33 1.23 -9.08 -10.35
N GLU A 34 2.29 -8.63 -9.68
CA GLU A 34 3.51 -9.43 -9.51
C GLU A 34 3.25 -10.67 -8.63
N LEU A 35 2.46 -10.53 -7.57
CA LEU A 35 2.03 -11.64 -6.72
C LEU A 35 1.25 -12.68 -7.55
N GLN A 36 0.24 -12.24 -8.30
CA GLN A 36 -0.56 -13.11 -9.17
C GLN A 36 0.30 -13.86 -10.19
N THR A 37 1.25 -13.17 -10.82
CA THR A 37 2.18 -13.79 -11.77
C THR A 37 3.09 -14.81 -11.09
N THR A 38 3.58 -14.49 -9.89
CA THR A 38 4.48 -15.35 -9.12
C THR A 38 3.78 -16.63 -8.65
N LEU A 39 2.52 -16.53 -8.24
CA LEU A 39 1.69 -17.69 -7.84
C LEU A 39 1.43 -18.70 -8.97
N GLN A 40 1.62 -18.30 -10.23
CA GLN A 40 1.46 -19.18 -11.40
C GLN A 40 2.74 -19.91 -11.80
N GLN A 41 3.87 -19.59 -11.18
CA GLN A 41 5.16 -20.22 -11.52
C GLN A 41 5.24 -21.64 -10.93
N LYS A 42 5.87 -22.56 -11.66
CA LYS A 42 6.04 -23.97 -11.23
C LYS A 42 7.28 -24.21 -10.38
N GLU A 43 8.07 -23.17 -10.11
CA GLU A 43 9.30 -23.22 -9.34
C GLU A 43 9.06 -22.83 -7.87
N SER A 44 10.07 -23.01 -7.01
CA SER A 44 9.98 -22.58 -5.61
C SER A 44 9.96 -21.04 -5.54
N VAL A 45 8.79 -20.50 -5.19
CA VAL A 45 8.54 -19.05 -5.17
C VAL A 45 8.32 -18.45 -3.78
N GLY A 46 8.36 -19.25 -2.71
CA GLY A 46 8.01 -18.81 -1.35
C GLY A 46 8.77 -17.56 -0.88
N LYS A 47 10.09 -17.52 -1.10
CA LYS A 47 10.92 -16.33 -0.78
C LYS A 47 10.49 -15.08 -1.56
N LYS A 48 10.16 -15.22 -2.85
CA LYS A 48 9.71 -14.09 -3.67
C LYS A 48 8.34 -13.60 -3.23
N ILE A 49 7.42 -14.52 -2.92
CA ILE A 49 6.10 -14.17 -2.39
C ILE A 49 6.23 -13.40 -1.07
N ARG A 50 7.10 -13.84 -0.15
CA ARG A 50 7.36 -13.10 1.10
C ARG A 50 7.80 -11.65 0.87
N PHE A 51 8.69 -11.43 -0.10
CA PHE A 51 9.12 -10.07 -0.45
C PHE A 51 7.97 -9.22 -1.01
N ILE A 52 7.15 -9.79 -1.90
CA ILE A 52 6.01 -9.07 -2.47
C ILE A 52 4.97 -8.73 -1.39
N LEU A 53 4.69 -9.65 -0.46
CA LEU A 53 3.79 -9.40 0.67
C LEU A 53 4.33 -8.29 1.58
N GLN A 54 5.65 -8.21 1.79
CA GLN A 54 6.27 -7.13 2.55
C GLN A 54 6.06 -5.77 1.88
N GLU A 55 6.26 -5.67 0.56
CA GLU A 55 6.01 -4.41 -0.16
C GLU A 55 4.52 -4.05 -0.17
N LEU A 56 3.61 -5.02 -0.33
CA LEU A 56 2.16 -4.79 -0.18
C LEU A 56 1.81 -4.23 1.22
N HIS A 57 2.42 -4.78 2.28
CA HIS A 57 2.28 -4.27 3.65
C HIS A 57 2.80 -2.83 3.80
N ARG A 58 3.91 -2.50 3.13
CA ARG A 58 4.48 -1.14 3.15
C ARG A 58 3.55 -0.12 2.50
N GLU A 59 3.01 -0.45 1.34
CA GLU A 59 2.09 0.44 0.62
C GLU A 59 0.78 0.64 1.40
N ILE A 60 0.19 -0.42 1.98
CA ILE A 60 -1.05 -0.29 2.75
C ILE A 60 -0.86 0.48 4.06
N ASN A 61 0.31 0.37 4.71
CA ASN A 61 0.65 1.19 5.88
C ASN A 61 0.73 2.67 5.51
N THR A 62 1.35 2.98 4.37
CA THR A 62 1.49 4.37 3.89
C THR A 62 0.13 4.95 3.52
N MET A 63 -0.73 4.19 2.82
CA MET A 63 -2.13 4.59 2.56
C MET A 63 -2.89 4.85 3.86
N GLY A 64 -2.77 3.97 4.85
CA GLY A 64 -3.42 4.12 6.16
C GLY A 64 -2.94 5.35 6.94
N ALA A 65 -1.66 5.69 6.88
CA ALA A 65 -1.09 6.86 7.54
C ALA A 65 -1.53 8.19 6.89
N LYS A 66 -1.84 8.18 5.59
CA LYS A 66 -2.37 9.31 4.84
C LYS A 66 -3.91 9.38 4.82
N ALA A 67 -4.58 8.31 5.26
CA ALA A 67 -6.04 8.20 5.19
C ALA A 67 -6.74 9.10 6.23
N ASN A 68 -7.39 10.16 5.77
CA ASN A 68 -8.28 11.00 6.58
C ASN A 68 -9.76 10.55 6.49
N SER A 69 -10.01 9.31 6.05
CA SER A 69 -11.36 8.76 5.84
C SER A 69 -11.54 7.46 6.59
N PHE A 70 -12.59 7.40 7.42
CA PHE A 70 -12.96 6.20 8.18
C PHE A 70 -13.14 4.96 7.29
N ILE A 71 -13.70 5.15 6.09
CA ILE A 71 -13.89 4.06 5.11
C ILE A 71 -12.54 3.49 4.68
N ILE A 72 -11.57 4.35 4.39
CA ILE A 72 -10.22 3.94 3.98
C ILE A 72 -9.53 3.23 5.15
N SER A 73 -9.63 3.76 6.38
CA SER A 73 -9.05 3.12 7.57
C SER A 73 -9.58 1.70 7.78
N ARG A 74 -10.89 1.49 7.59
CA ARG A 74 -11.50 0.15 7.68
C ARG A 74 -10.98 -0.79 6.60
N LEU A 75 -10.88 -0.32 5.35
CA LEU A 75 -10.31 -1.11 4.24
C LEU A 75 -8.85 -1.47 4.49
N VAL A 76 -8.05 -0.56 5.05
CA VAL A 76 -6.65 -0.81 5.41
C VAL A 76 -6.52 -1.95 6.41
N VAL A 77 -7.38 -2.00 7.43
CA VAL A 77 -7.38 -3.09 8.42
C VAL A 77 -7.72 -4.42 7.74
N GLN A 78 -8.79 -4.46 6.94
CA GLN A 78 -9.20 -5.67 6.25
C GLN A 78 -8.12 -6.19 5.29
N ILE A 79 -7.48 -5.30 4.53
CA ILE A 79 -6.39 -5.68 3.62
C ILE A 79 -5.20 -6.26 4.41
N LYS A 80 -4.86 -5.68 5.57
CA LYS A 80 -3.77 -6.22 6.41
C LYS A 80 -4.08 -7.62 6.93
N GLU A 81 -5.33 -7.88 7.33
CA GLU A 81 -5.76 -9.22 7.75
C GLU A 81 -5.66 -10.22 6.60
N ASP A 82 -6.07 -9.83 5.39
CA ASP A 82 -5.98 -10.70 4.21
C ASP A 82 -4.53 -10.97 3.81
N LEU A 83 -3.64 -9.98 3.85
CA LEU A 83 -2.21 -10.15 3.56
C LEU A 83 -1.52 -11.05 4.60
N GLU A 84 -1.89 -10.93 5.88
CA GLU A 84 -1.38 -11.78 6.94
C GLU A 84 -1.82 -13.24 6.74
N ARG A 85 -3.10 -13.47 6.39
CA ARG A 85 -3.59 -14.81 6.06
C ARG A 85 -2.81 -15.43 4.90
N ILE A 86 -2.54 -14.66 3.83
CA ILE A 86 -1.72 -15.14 2.70
C ILE A 86 -0.30 -15.46 3.16
N ARG A 87 0.28 -14.67 4.07
CA ARG A 87 1.62 -14.91 4.61
C ARG A 87 1.69 -16.24 5.37
N GLU A 88 0.69 -16.54 6.20
CA GLU A 88 0.58 -17.80 6.94
C GLU A 88 0.48 -19.01 5.99
N GLU A 89 -0.37 -18.93 4.95
CA GLU A 89 -0.48 -19.99 3.94
C GLU A 89 0.85 -20.26 3.24
N VAL A 90 1.58 -19.20 2.88
CA VAL A 90 2.90 -19.33 2.23
C VAL A 90 3.93 -19.99 3.15
N GLN A 91 3.84 -19.80 4.47
CA GLN A 91 4.71 -20.47 5.44
C GLN A 91 4.33 -21.94 5.66
N ASN A 92 3.05 -22.28 5.56
CA ASN A 92 2.56 -23.64 5.77
C ASN A 92 2.83 -24.59 4.59
N ILE A 93 3.10 -24.05 3.40
CA ILE A 93 3.34 -24.82 2.16
C ILE A 93 4.86 -25.06 1.92
N GLU A 94 5.74 -24.33 2.61
CA GLU A 94 7.19 -24.59 2.63
C GLU A 94 7.57 -25.78 3.53
#